data_AF-A0A653DQ22-F1
#
_entry.id   AF-A0A653DQ22-F1
#
_cell.length_a   1.000
_cell.length_b   1.000
_cell.length_c   1.000
_cell.angle_alpha   90.00
_cell.angle_beta   90.00
_cell.angle_gamma   90.00
#
_symmetry.space_group_name_H-M   'P 1'
#
loop_
_entity.id
_entity.type
_entity.pdbx_description
1 polymer ?
#
loop_
_entity_poly.entity_id
_entity_poly.type
_entity_poly.pdbx_seq_one_letter_code
_entity_poly.pdbx_strand_id
1 'polypeptide(L)'
;MKYSAKQYLFRAAICLMCTDTDFTPKLQTYINMYPAFENSREYQLIATLMECIQKGDEASFTEAIRQFDTCCCLSQWHVTMLLRVKNQKMCNDIDLK
;
A
#
# COMPACT_ATOMS: atom_id res chain seq x y z
N MET A 1 22.48 -9.61 3.39
CA MET A 1 21.10 -9.89 3.86
C MET A 1 20.42 -8.60 4.35
N LYS A 2 20.02 -7.68 3.46
CA LYS A 2 19.40 -6.37 3.83
C LYS A 2 18.07 -6.04 3.11
N TYR A 3 17.63 -6.86 2.15
CA TYR A 3 16.42 -6.59 1.35
C TYR A 3 15.12 -7.07 1.99
N SER A 4 15.16 -7.94 3.00
CA SER A 4 13.95 -8.56 3.54
C SER A 4 13.10 -7.62 4.41
N ALA A 5 13.72 -6.70 5.15
CA ALA A 5 12.99 -5.82 6.07
C ALA A 5 12.06 -4.84 5.32
N LYS A 6 12.52 -4.28 4.20
CA LYS A 6 11.71 -3.35 3.39
C LYS A 6 10.50 -4.03 2.78
N GLN A 7 10.69 -5.22 2.18
CA GLN A 7 9.57 -5.99 1.64
C GLN A 7 8.60 -6.42 2.73
N TYR A 8 9.09 -6.80 3.92
CA TYR A 8 8.22 -7.20 5.02
C TYR A 8 7.36 -6.03 5.50
N LEU A 9 7.94 -4.84 5.69
CA LEU A 9 7.20 -3.63 6.06
C LEU A 9 6.21 -3.22 4.98
N PHE A 10 6.59 -3.30 3.71
CA PHE A 10 5.69 -3.01 2.60
C PHE A 10 4.47 -3.95 2.58
N ARG A 11 4.70 -5.26 2.75
CA ARG A 11 3.60 -6.24 2.85
C ARG A 11 2.72 -6.01 4.08
N ALA A 12 3.33 -5.75 5.23
CA ALA A 12 2.60 -5.45 6.47
C ALA A 12 1.72 -4.22 6.32
N ALA A 13 2.23 -3.17 5.69
CA ALA A 13 1.49 -1.95 5.44
C ALA A 13 0.36 -2.17 4.41
N ILE A 14 0.58 -2.91 3.32
CA ILE A 14 -0.54 -3.29 2.43
C ILE A 14 -1.64 -4.04 3.21
N CYS A 15 -1.27 -4.98 4.07
CA CYS A 15 -2.25 -5.68 4.92
C CYS A 15 -3.01 -4.75 5.86
N LEU A 16 -2.34 -3.74 6.44
CA LEU A 16 -3.01 -2.76 7.27
C LEU A 16 -4.02 -1.90 6.47
N MET A 17 -3.73 -1.60 5.20
CA MET A 17 -4.68 -0.89 4.33
C MET A 17 -5.95 -1.72 4.03
N CYS A 18 -5.84 -3.05 4.01
CA CYS A 18 -6.99 -3.95 3.92
C CYS A 18 -7.85 -3.97 5.20
N THR A 19 -7.29 -3.56 6.34
CA THR A 19 -8.03 -3.57 7.61
C THR A 19 -8.75 -2.24 7.84
N ASP A 20 -9.85 -2.27 8.60
CA ASP A 20 -10.56 -1.07 9.06
C ASP A 20 -9.89 -0.33 10.24
N THR A 21 -8.71 -0.78 10.67
CA THR A 21 -7.96 -0.05 11.72
C THR A 21 -7.22 1.16 11.21
N ASP A 22 -7.08 2.17 12.06
CA ASP A 22 -6.29 3.38 11.82
C ASP A 22 -4.87 3.03 11.36
N PHE A 23 -4.60 3.32 10.10
CA PHE A 23 -3.32 3.01 9.48
C PHE A 23 -2.22 3.99 9.90
N THR A 24 -2.53 5.28 10.02
CA THR A 24 -1.59 6.35 10.38
C THR A 24 -0.75 6.05 11.64
N PRO A 25 -1.34 5.70 12.80
CA PRO A 25 -0.55 5.38 14.00
C PRO A 25 0.29 4.11 13.84
N LYS A 26 -0.19 3.13 13.07
CA LYS A 26 0.56 1.89 12.83
C LYS A 26 1.74 2.11 11.88
N LEU A 27 1.58 2.96 10.88
CA LEU A 27 2.67 3.36 9.99
C LEU A 27 3.75 4.12 10.76
N GLN A 28 3.37 5.05 11.63
CA GLN A 28 4.31 5.75 12.52
C GLN A 28 5.09 4.78 13.42
N THR A 29 4.44 3.74 13.93
CA THR A 29 5.11 2.67 14.69
C THR A 29 6.16 1.95 13.84
N TYR A 30 5.86 1.65 12.58
CA TYR A 30 6.82 1.04 11.66
C TYR A 30 7.99 1.96 11.29
N ILE A 31 7.75 3.27 11.09
CA ILE A 31 8.82 4.25 10.86
C ILE A 31 9.71 4.37 12.10
N ASN A 32 9.13 4.41 13.30
CA ASN A 32 9.89 4.48 14.54
C ASN A 32 10.77 3.23 14.75
N MET A 33 10.26 2.05 14.36
CA MET A 33 11.05 0.81 14.40
C MET A 33 12.12 0.76 13.29
N TYR A 34 11.86 1.35 12.12
CA TYR A 34 12.78 1.37 10.99
C TYR A 34 12.72 2.71 10.23
N PRO A 35 13.49 3.73 10.64
CA PRO A 35 13.42 5.08 10.06
C PRO A 35 13.87 5.13 8.59
N ALA A 36 14.69 4.19 8.16
CA ALA A 36 15.07 4.05 6.75
C ALA A 36 13.89 3.62 5.84
N PHE A 37 12.75 3.19 6.40
CA PHE A 37 11.54 2.91 5.63
C PHE A 37 10.95 4.20 5.04
N GLU A 38 10.93 5.29 5.80
CA GLU A 38 10.28 6.55 5.41
C GLU A 38 10.87 7.14 4.11
N ASN A 39 12.19 7.02 3.94
CA ASN A 39 12.90 7.46 2.74
C ASN A 39 12.88 6.42 1.60
N SER A 40 12.15 5.31 1.76
CA SER A 40 12.04 4.27 0.74
C SER A 40 10.86 4.55 -0.20
N ARG A 41 10.97 4.10 -1.45
CA ARG A 41 9.92 4.30 -2.47
C ARG A 41 8.62 3.60 -2.09
N GLU A 42 8.74 2.48 -1.41
CA GLU A 42 7.64 1.69 -0.84
C GLU A 42 6.77 2.53 0.09
N TYR A 43 7.38 3.36 0.95
CA TYR A 43 6.66 4.24 1.85
C TYR A 43 5.94 5.35 1.10
N GLN A 44 6.62 5.98 0.14
CA GLN A 44 6.04 7.03 -0.70
C GLN A 44 4.80 6.53 -1.46
N LEU A 45 4.89 5.33 -2.06
CA LEU A 45 3.73 4.72 -2.71
C LEU A 45 2.57 4.55 -1.74
N ILE A 46 2.83 3.97 -0.56
CA ILE A 46 1.79 3.74 0.44
C ILE A 46 1.13 5.04 0.87
N ALA A 47 1.91 6.09 1.15
CA ALA A 47 1.38 7.40 1.49
C ALA A 47 0.47 7.96 0.38
N THR A 48 0.89 7.87 -0.89
CA THR A 48 0.06 8.28 -2.02
C THR A 48 -1.22 7.45 -2.13
N LEU A 49 -1.14 6.12 -2.00
CA LEU A 49 -2.32 5.25 -2.04
C LEU A 49 -3.32 5.59 -0.94
N MET A 50 -2.85 5.93 0.26
CA MET A 50 -3.72 6.38 1.34
C MET A 50 -4.45 7.68 1.02
N GLU A 51 -3.74 8.66 0.47
CA GLU A 51 -4.36 9.92 0.05
C GLU A 51 -5.42 9.66 -1.02
N CYS A 52 -5.14 8.77 -1.98
CA CYS A 52 -6.13 8.36 -2.98
C CYS A 52 -7.35 7.71 -2.33
N ILE A 53 -7.16 6.79 -1.38
CA ILE A 53 -8.26 6.15 -0.63
C ILE A 53 -9.09 7.18 0.13
N GLN A 54 -8.47 8.14 0.82
CA GLN A 54 -9.17 9.20 1.55
C GLN A 54 -9.93 10.15 0.62
N LYS A 55 -9.38 10.44 -0.56
CA LYS A 55 -10.03 11.27 -1.58
C LYS A 55 -11.08 10.51 -2.41
N GLY A 56 -11.10 9.18 -2.35
CA GLY A 56 -11.96 8.34 -3.20
C GLY A 56 -11.54 8.32 -4.67
N ASP A 57 -10.27 8.62 -4.98
CA ASP A 57 -9.77 8.76 -6.35
C ASP A 57 -9.12 7.47 -6.88
N GLU A 58 -9.94 6.62 -7.52
CA GLU A 58 -9.49 5.31 -8.06
C GLU A 58 -8.50 5.44 -9.22
N ALA A 59 -8.65 6.48 -10.04
CA ALA A 59 -7.78 6.72 -11.19
C ALA A 59 -6.34 7.00 -10.72
N SER A 60 -6.20 7.89 -9.73
CA SER A 60 -4.90 8.20 -9.13
C SER A 60 -4.30 7.00 -8.39
N PHE A 61 -5.12 6.19 -7.72
CA PHE A 61 -4.66 4.96 -7.06
C PHE A 61 -4.03 3.99 -8.07
N THR A 62 -4.71 3.76 -9.20
CA THR A 62 -4.24 2.83 -10.24
C THR A 62 -3.00 3.35 -10.95
N GLU A 63 -2.95 4.66 -11.21
CA GLU A 63 -1.79 5.31 -11.82
C GLU A 63 -0.55 5.22 -10.92
N ALA A 64 -0.69 5.48 -9.61
CA ALA A 64 0.40 5.35 -8.65
C ALA A 64 1.00 3.94 -8.64
N ILE A 65 0.14 2.90 -8.70
CA ILE A 65 0.58 1.50 -8.79
C ILE A 65 1.33 1.23 -10.08
N ARG A 66 0.84 1.71 -11.23
CA ARG A 66 1.51 1.53 -12.54
C ARG A 66 2.88 2.19 -12.58
N GLN A 67 2.98 3.42 -12.08
CA GLN A 67 4.27 4.13 -12.00
C GLN A 67 5.25 3.36 -11.11
N PHE A 68 4.76 2.81 -9.99
CA PHE A 68 5.59 2.02 -9.10
C PHE A 68 6.02 0.68 -9.71
N ASP A 69 5.11 -0.02 -10.39
CA ASP A 69 5.41 -1.31 -11.06
C ASP A 69 6.53 -1.16 -12.08
N THR A 70 6.54 -0.04 -12.82
CA THR A 70 7.58 0.28 -13.80
C THR A 70 8.97 0.42 -13.15
N CYS A 71 9.04 0.91 -11.91
CA CYS A 71 10.29 1.10 -11.18
C CYS A 71 10.70 -0.12 -10.33
N CYS A 72 9.73 -0.83 -9.78
CA CYS A 72 9.91 -1.88 -8.80
C CYS A 72 8.90 -2.97 -9.12
N CYS A 73 9.29 -3.92 -10.00
CA CYS A 73 8.46 -5.03 -10.46
C CYS A 73 7.61 -5.60 -9.32
N LEU A 74 6.31 -5.31 -9.32
CA LEU A 74 5.44 -5.75 -8.24
C LEU A 74 5.23 -7.25 -8.39
N SER A 75 5.53 -7.99 -7.32
CA SER A 75 5.15 -9.41 -7.27
C SER A 75 3.62 -9.55 -7.37
N GLN A 76 3.15 -10.63 -8.00
CA GLN A 76 1.74 -10.96 -8.18
C GLN A 76 0.90 -10.74 -6.91
N TRP A 77 1.42 -11.13 -5.75
CA TRP A 77 0.74 -10.94 -4.46
C TRP A 77 0.45 -9.48 -4.11
N HIS A 78 1.38 -8.56 -4.39
CA HIS A 78 1.17 -7.13 -4.11
C HIS A 78 0.04 -6.59 -4.98
N VAL A 79 0.04 -6.93 -6.27
CA VAL A 79 -1.02 -6.52 -7.20
C VAL A 79 -2.38 -7.06 -6.75
N THR A 80 -2.45 -8.34 -6.36
CA THR A 80 -3.69 -8.96 -5.84
C THR A 80 -4.20 -8.28 -4.58
N MET A 81 -3.32 -7.94 -3.62
CA MET A 81 -3.74 -7.26 -2.40
C MET A 81 -4.17 -5.81 -2.66
N LEU A 82 -3.46 -5.08 -3.52
CA LEU A 82 -3.82 -3.69 -3.87
C LEU A 82 -5.18 -3.63 -4.58
N LEU A 83 -5.46 -4.58 -5.48
CA LEU A 83 -6.79 -4.74 -6.08
C LEU A 83 -7.88 -4.98 -5.03
N ARG A 84 -7.61 -5.80 -4.01
CA ARG A 84 -8.55 -6.01 -2.90
C ARG A 84 -8.81 -4.74 -2.11
N VAL A 85 -7.77 -3.97 -1.78
CA VAL A 85 -7.93 -2.68 -1.07
C VAL A 85 -8.81 -1.73 -1.89
N LYS A 86 -8.52 -1.62 -3.20
CA LYS A 86 -9.31 -0.80 -4.14
C LYS A 86 -10.80 -1.19 -4.10
N ASN A 87 -11.09 -2.49 -4.19
CA ASN A 87 -12.45 -3.01 -4.15
C ASN A 87 -13.10 -2.95 -2.76
N GLN A 88 -12.35 -2.88 -1.66
CA GLN A 88 -12.95 -2.73 -0.33
C GLN A 88 -13.21 -1.27 0.04
N LYS A 89 -12.37 -0.34 -0.43
CA LYS A 89 -12.37 1.05 0.04
C LYS A 89 -12.93 2.05 -0.97
N MET A 90 -12.92 1.74 -2.26
CA MET A 90 -13.20 2.73 -3.32
C MET A 90 -14.32 2.28 -4.27
N CYS A 91 -14.38 1.00 -4.62
CA CYS A 91 -15.42 0.45 -5.46
C CYS A 91 -16.26 -0.51 -4.62
N ASN A 92 -17.43 -0.08 -4.16
CA ASN A 92 -18.32 -0.91 -3.31
C ASN A 92 -19.00 -2.05 -4.11
N ASP A 93 -18.33 -2.60 -5.12
CA ASP A 93 -18.74 -3.80 -5.82
C ASP A 93 -18.34 -5.03 -5.00
N ILE A 94 -19.26 -5.39 -4.11
CA ILE A 94 -19.43 -6.77 -3.66
C ILE A 94 -19.81 -7.58 -4.90
N ASP A 95 -18.84 -8.05 -5.68
CA ASP A 95 -19.06 -9.18 -6.57
C ASP A 95 -17.75 -9.84 -6.99
N LEU A 96 -17.41 -10.96 -6.35
CA LEU A 96 -17.77 -12.28 -6.89
C LEU A 96 -17.04 -13.37 -6.07
N LYS A 97 -17.87 -14.10 -5.32
CA LYS A 97 -17.78 -15.51 -4.89
C LYS A 97 -16.42 -16.22 -4.88
#